data_AF-A0A3B9IED2-F1
#
_entry.id   AF-A0A3B9IED2-F1
#
_cell.length_a   1.000
_cell.length_b   1.000
_cell.length_c   1.000
_cell.angle_alpha   90.00
_cell.angle_beta   90.00
_cell.angle_gamma   90.00
#
_symmetry.space_group_name_H-M   'P 1'
#
loop_
_entity.id
_entity.type
_entity.pdbx_description
1 polymer ?
#
loop_
_entity_poly.entity_id
_entity_poly.type
_entity_poly.pdbx_seq_one_letter_code
_entity_poly.pdbx_strand_id
1 'polypeptide(L)'
;GGERPGRGLIAGLGLALAGAWLLVRDTGDRAGADIMGDLSAVAAAACYAAYLIAIKAARRSIATGTTMLVTTAVSALGLGLLAVASGEVLMPSSLAGWAAVAALGILAHAGGQGLATAALGRLPVGAASLLLLIQPVITAAFGWPIEGEMPSLVQVAGAMLLLAALATANPAVRPAWRRTGPAPLAAR
;
A
#
# COMPACT_ATOMS: atom_id res chain seq x y z
N GLY A 1 -13.90 -3.56 -18.12
CA GLY A 1 -14.87 -2.46 -17.97
C GLY A 1 -14.12 -1.22 -17.59
N GLY A 2 -13.93 -0.30 -18.55
CA GLY A 2 -13.23 0.96 -18.31
C GLY A 2 -14.16 1.97 -17.67
N GLU A 3 -14.03 2.17 -16.37
CA GLU A 3 -14.64 3.34 -15.70
C GLU A 3 -13.88 4.58 -16.17
N ARG A 4 -14.57 5.53 -16.81
CA ARG A 4 -13.96 6.80 -17.22
C ARG A 4 -13.56 7.57 -15.95
N PRO A 5 -12.32 8.09 -15.84
CA PRO A 5 -11.90 8.85 -14.68
C PRO A 5 -12.82 10.05 -14.46
N GLY A 6 -13.56 10.07 -13.35
CA GLY A 6 -14.31 11.24 -12.94
C GLY A 6 -13.35 12.40 -12.62
N ARG A 7 -13.80 13.65 -12.79
CA ARG A 7 -12.97 14.85 -12.53
C ARG A 7 -12.35 14.87 -11.11
N GLY A 8 -13.06 14.32 -10.13
CA GLY A 8 -12.55 14.16 -8.75
C GLY A 8 -11.37 13.18 -8.63
N LEU A 9 -11.32 12.13 -9.46
CA LEU A 9 -10.20 11.18 -9.47
C LEU A 9 -8.92 11.83 -10.01
N ILE A 10 -9.04 12.65 -11.06
CA ILE A 10 -7.90 13.38 -11.63
C ILE A 10 -7.37 14.42 -10.63
N ALA A 11 -8.27 15.17 -9.99
CA ALA A 11 -7.88 16.12 -8.95
C ALA A 11 -7.21 15.42 -7.75
N GLY A 12 -7.79 14.31 -7.28
CA GLY A 12 -7.21 13.49 -6.21
C GLY A 12 -5.84 12.93 -6.59
N LEU A 13 -5.64 12.49 -7.83
CA LEU A 13 -4.33 12.03 -8.32
C LEU A 13 -3.27 13.14 -8.26
N GLY A 14 -3.62 14.36 -8.68
CA GLY A 14 -2.70 15.51 -8.60
C GLY A 14 -2.28 15.82 -7.16
N LEU A 15 -3.24 15.81 -6.23
CA LEU A 15 -2.98 15.98 -4.80
C LEU A 15 -2.10 14.86 -4.22
N ALA A 16 -2.35 13.61 -4.64
CA ALA A 16 -1.58 12.46 -4.17
C ALA A 16 -0.11 12.54 -4.60
N LEU A 17 0.14 12.91 -5.87
CA LEU A 17 1.50 13.10 -6.39
C LEU A 17 2.23 14.23 -5.68
N ALA A 18 1.56 15.37 -5.46
CA ALA A 18 2.14 16.48 -4.71
C ALA A 18 2.47 16.11 -3.27
N GLY A 19 1.57 15.40 -2.58
CA GLY A 19 1.78 14.93 -1.21
C GLY A 19 2.95 13.94 -1.09
N ALA A 20 3.01 12.96 -2.00
CA ALA A 20 4.11 11.99 -2.05
C ALA A 20 5.46 12.66 -2.32
N TRP A 21 5.51 13.63 -3.23
CA TRP A 21 6.73 14.40 -3.50
C TRP A 21 7.23 15.15 -2.28
N LEU A 22 6.33 15.81 -1.53
CA LEU A 22 6.73 16.54 -0.31
C LEU A 22 7.25 15.61 0.79
N LEU A 23 6.68 14.41 0.93
CA LEU A 23 7.17 13.40 1.88
C LEU A 23 8.61 12.97 1.59
N VAL A 24 8.97 12.80 0.32
CA VAL A 24 10.30 12.31 -0.11
C VAL A 24 11.34 13.43 -0.19
N ARG A 25 10.91 14.68 -0.44
CA ARG A 25 11.81 15.82 -0.67
C ARG A 25 12.76 16.11 0.49
N ASP A 26 12.34 15.86 1.73
CA ASP A 26 13.10 16.27 2.92
C ASP A 26 14.12 15.23 3.39
N THR A 27 14.33 14.15 2.63
CA THR A 27 15.27 13.07 2.98
C THR A 27 16.76 13.50 2.88
N GLY A 28 17.01 14.80 2.68
CA GLY A 28 18.34 15.41 2.66
C GLY A 28 19.03 15.28 1.30
N ASP A 29 19.62 16.39 0.84
CA ASP A 29 20.52 16.54 -0.31
C ASP A 29 21.81 15.68 -0.25
N ARG A 30 21.78 14.52 0.43
CA ARG A 30 22.96 13.71 0.73
C ARG A 30 23.28 12.66 -0.34
N ALA A 31 22.36 12.38 -1.26
CA ALA A 31 22.60 11.49 -2.39
C ALA A 31 22.58 12.31 -3.68
N GLY A 32 23.71 12.34 -4.41
CA GLY A 32 23.74 12.86 -5.77
C GLY A 32 22.81 12.05 -6.68
N ALA A 33 22.54 12.56 -7.89
CA ALA A 33 21.67 11.86 -8.85
C ALA A 33 22.21 10.44 -9.15
N ASP A 34 21.45 9.41 -8.77
CA ASP A 34 21.74 8.01 -9.06
C ASP A 34 20.69 7.44 -10.02
N ILE A 35 21.05 7.42 -11.31
CA ILE A 35 20.19 6.94 -12.38
C ILE A 35 19.80 5.46 -12.21
N MET A 36 20.67 4.63 -11.61
CA MET A 36 20.38 3.21 -11.37
C MET A 36 19.37 3.07 -10.24
N GLY A 37 19.53 3.87 -9.18
CA GLY A 37 18.54 4.03 -8.11
C GLY A 37 17.18 4.43 -8.66
N ASP A 38 17.12 5.51 -9.46
CA ASP A 38 15.88 6.01 -10.06
C ASP A 38 15.19 4.97 -10.96
N LEU A 39 15.95 4.31 -11.84
CA LEU A 39 15.42 3.24 -12.70
C LEU A 39 14.90 2.06 -11.88
N SER A 40 15.61 1.67 -10.82
CA SER A 40 15.18 0.59 -9.93
C SER A 40 13.91 0.95 -9.16
N ALA A 41 13.76 2.21 -8.73
CA ALA A 41 12.56 2.71 -8.06
C ALA A 41 11.34 2.71 -9.00
N VAL A 42 11.52 3.14 -10.26
CA VAL A 42 10.46 3.09 -11.28
C VAL A 42 10.07 1.65 -11.59
N ALA A 43 11.05 0.75 -11.74
CA ALA A 43 10.80 -0.67 -11.96
C ALA A 43 10.05 -1.31 -10.77
N ALA A 44 10.45 -0.98 -9.54
CA ALA A 44 9.78 -1.43 -8.32
C ALA A 44 8.34 -0.94 -8.26
N ALA A 45 8.08 0.34 -8.59
CA ALA A 45 6.73 0.90 -8.62
C ALA A 45 5.85 0.20 -9.67
N ALA A 46 6.38 -0.09 -10.87
CA ALA A 46 5.66 -0.81 -11.91
C ALA A 46 5.34 -2.26 -11.50
N CYS A 47 6.30 -2.97 -10.93
CA CYS A 47 6.11 -4.32 -10.39
C CYS A 47 5.08 -4.33 -9.26
N TYR A 48 5.12 -3.35 -8.37
CA TYR A 48 4.15 -3.23 -7.28
C TYR A 48 2.73 -2.95 -7.79
N ALA A 49 2.59 -2.07 -8.79
CA ALA A 49 1.30 -1.83 -9.44
C ALA A 49 0.75 -3.11 -10.09
N ALA A 50 1.60 -3.88 -10.80
CA ALA A 50 1.22 -5.16 -11.38
C ALA A 50 0.81 -6.19 -10.30
N TYR A 51 1.56 -6.26 -9.21
CA TYR A 51 1.22 -7.08 -8.04
C TYR A 51 -0.16 -6.73 -7.48
N LEU A 52 -0.46 -5.44 -7.29
CA LEU A 52 -1.76 -4.99 -6.77
C LEU A 52 -2.91 -5.35 -7.70
N ILE A 53 -2.71 -5.23 -9.02
CA ILE A 53 -3.69 -5.66 -10.02
C ILE A 53 -3.92 -7.18 -9.93
N ALA A 54 -2.84 -7.96 -9.86
CA ALA A 54 -2.90 -9.42 -9.75
C ALA A 54 -3.59 -9.87 -8.46
N ILE A 55 -3.25 -9.27 -7.31
CA ILE A 55 -3.91 -9.51 -6.03
C ILE A 55 -5.39 -9.17 -6.13
N LYS A 56 -5.75 -7.99 -6.64
CA LYS A 56 -7.15 -7.59 -6.79
C LYS A 56 -7.94 -8.56 -7.67
N ALA A 57 -7.34 -9.08 -8.74
CA ALA A 57 -7.94 -10.10 -9.58
C ALA A 57 -8.10 -11.43 -8.83
N ALA A 58 -7.04 -11.92 -8.18
CA ALA A 58 -7.04 -13.15 -7.39
C ALA A 58 -8.08 -13.11 -6.26
N ARG A 59 -8.25 -11.95 -5.61
CA ARG A 59 -9.19 -11.77 -4.50
C ARG A 59 -10.67 -11.86 -4.87
N ARG A 60 -11.01 -11.92 -6.16
CA ARG A 60 -12.39 -12.17 -6.61
C ARG A 60 -12.84 -13.61 -6.39
N SER A 61 -11.91 -14.56 -6.34
CA SER A 61 -12.20 -16.00 -6.25
C SER A 61 -11.37 -16.74 -5.21
N ILE A 62 -10.28 -16.14 -4.71
CA ILE A 62 -9.35 -16.77 -3.77
C ILE A 62 -9.41 -16.08 -2.40
N ALA A 63 -9.38 -16.90 -1.33
CA ALA A 63 -9.36 -16.43 0.05
C ALA A 63 -8.07 -15.66 0.40
N THR A 64 -8.14 -14.74 1.37
CA THR A 64 -7.02 -13.86 1.74
C THR A 64 -5.78 -14.66 2.11
N GLY A 65 -5.93 -15.64 3.00
CA GLY A 65 -4.81 -16.44 3.49
C GLY A 65 -4.09 -17.17 2.37
N THR A 66 -4.83 -17.79 1.45
CA THR A 66 -4.24 -18.50 0.31
C THR A 66 -3.52 -17.55 -0.64
N THR A 67 -4.10 -16.40 -0.96
CA THR A 67 -3.44 -15.39 -1.79
C THR A 67 -2.15 -14.89 -1.14
N MET A 68 -2.17 -14.61 0.16
CA MET A 68 -0.97 -14.21 0.88
C MET A 68 0.09 -15.30 0.93
N LEU A 69 -0.30 -16.55 1.21
CA LEU A 69 0.64 -17.67 1.27
C LEU A 69 1.39 -17.84 -0.05
N VAL A 70 0.66 -17.89 -1.16
CA VAL A 70 1.26 -18.06 -2.50
C VAL A 70 2.17 -16.88 -2.84
N THR A 71 1.70 -15.65 -2.67
CA THR A 71 2.51 -14.46 -3.01
C THR A 71 3.73 -14.31 -2.11
N THR A 72 3.61 -14.65 -0.82
CA THR A 72 4.73 -14.65 0.13
C THR A 72 5.74 -15.74 -0.22
N ALA A 73 5.29 -16.95 -0.55
CA ALA A 73 6.19 -18.05 -0.91
C ALA A 73 6.99 -17.75 -2.18
N VAL A 74 6.32 -17.21 -3.22
CA VAL A 74 6.99 -16.79 -4.47
C VAL A 74 7.98 -15.67 -4.20
N SER A 75 7.61 -14.68 -3.39
CA SER A 75 8.50 -13.56 -3.05
C SER A 75 9.69 -14.03 -2.21
N ALA A 76 9.47 -14.89 -1.22
CA ALA A 76 10.52 -15.46 -0.37
C ALA A 76 11.51 -16.29 -1.19
N LEU A 77 11.02 -17.07 -2.16
CA LEU A 77 11.89 -17.83 -3.07
C LEU A 77 12.72 -16.88 -3.94
N GLY A 78 12.10 -15.89 -4.58
CA GLY A 78 12.78 -14.93 -5.45
C GLY A 78 13.84 -14.11 -4.71
N LEU A 79 13.46 -13.54 -3.56
CA LEU A 79 14.37 -12.77 -2.70
C LEU A 79 15.46 -13.66 -2.09
N GLY A 80 15.12 -14.90 -1.70
CA GLY A 80 16.10 -15.86 -1.19
C GLY A 80 17.17 -16.21 -2.22
N LEU A 81 16.76 -16.48 -3.46
CA LEU A 81 17.71 -16.73 -4.56
C LEU A 81 18.59 -15.51 -4.84
N LEU A 82 18.02 -14.31 -4.85
CA LEU A 82 18.77 -13.07 -5.05
C LEU A 82 19.77 -12.81 -3.92
N ALA A 83 19.36 -13.02 -2.67
CA ALA A 83 20.22 -12.85 -1.51
C ALA A 83 21.40 -13.84 -1.53
N VAL A 84 21.15 -15.10 -1.88
CA VAL A 84 22.23 -16.09 -2.08
C VAL A 84 23.17 -15.68 -3.20
N ALA A 85 22.63 -15.25 -4.35
CA ALA A 85 23.44 -14.79 -5.48
C ALA A 85 24.27 -13.54 -5.17
N SER A 86 23.81 -12.72 -4.23
CA SER A 86 24.49 -11.49 -3.79
C SER A 86 25.47 -11.72 -2.63
N GLY A 87 25.51 -12.94 -2.07
CA GLY A 87 26.38 -13.28 -0.93
C GLY A 87 25.91 -12.71 0.41
N GLU A 88 24.62 -12.37 0.53
CA GLU A 88 24.03 -11.78 1.74
C GLU A 88 23.86 -12.80 2.87
N VAL A 89 23.90 -12.32 4.12
CA VAL A 89 23.66 -13.16 5.30
C VAL A 89 22.17 -13.32 5.54
N LEU A 90 21.65 -14.53 5.31
CA LEU A 90 20.21 -14.83 5.43
C LEU A 90 19.73 -15.04 6.86
N MET A 91 20.60 -15.49 7.76
CA MET A 91 20.20 -15.87 9.12
C MET A 91 20.64 -14.81 10.13
N PRO A 92 19.72 -14.27 10.95
CA PRO A 92 20.08 -13.40 12.05
C PRO A 92 21.07 -14.09 13.01
N SER A 93 22.11 -13.37 13.42
CA SER A 93 23.15 -13.87 14.32
C SER A 93 22.77 -13.83 15.81
N SER A 94 21.60 -13.28 16.15
CA SER A 94 21.15 -13.06 17.52
C SER A 94 19.68 -13.38 17.73
N LEU A 95 19.31 -13.70 18.97
CA LEU A 95 17.91 -13.91 19.37
C LEU A 95 17.06 -12.66 19.16
N ALA A 96 17.63 -11.48 19.41
CA ALA A 96 16.96 -10.20 19.13
C ALA A 96 16.67 -10.03 17.63
N GLY A 97 17.60 -10.42 16.75
CA GLY A 97 17.38 -10.40 15.31
C GLY A 97 16.27 -11.35 14.87
N TRP A 98 16.22 -12.57 15.43
CA TRP A 98 15.10 -13.50 15.20
C TRP A 98 13.76 -12.96 15.69
N ALA A 99 13.74 -12.33 16.87
CA ALA A 99 12.53 -11.69 17.40
C ALA A 99 12.06 -10.55 16.48
N ALA A 100 12.99 -9.74 15.94
CA ALA A 100 12.66 -8.69 14.98
C ALA A 100 12.07 -9.25 13.68
N VAL A 101 12.68 -10.29 13.10
CA VAL A 101 12.16 -10.95 11.88
C VAL A 101 10.77 -11.55 12.13
N ALA A 102 10.56 -12.19 13.28
CA ALA A 102 9.26 -12.72 13.65
C ALA A 102 8.20 -11.61 13.83
N ALA A 103 8.57 -10.50 14.47
CA ALA A 103 7.69 -9.34 14.64
C ALA A 103 7.30 -8.73 13.29
N LEU A 104 8.26 -8.54 12.36
CA LEU A 104 7.99 -8.05 11.01
C LEU A 104 7.08 -9.02 10.23
N GLY A 105 7.36 -10.32 10.28
CA GLY A 105 6.57 -11.34 9.58
C GLY A 105 5.13 -11.45 10.10
N ILE A 106 4.92 -11.36 11.40
CA ILE A 106 3.60 -11.52 12.02
C ILE A 106 2.82 -10.21 11.98
N LEU A 107 3.41 -9.11 12.46
CA LEU A 107 2.68 -7.85 12.66
C LEU A 107 2.58 -7.06 11.35
N ALA A 108 3.70 -6.78 10.70
CA ALA A 108 3.72 -5.94 9.51
C ALA A 108 3.19 -6.71 8.29
N HIS A 109 3.66 -7.95 8.08
CA HIS A 109 3.30 -8.73 6.91
C HIS A 109 1.95 -9.46 7.09
N ALA A 110 1.85 -10.47 7.96
CA ALA A 110 0.61 -11.23 8.09
C ALA A 110 -0.57 -10.35 8.59
N GLY A 111 -0.33 -9.49 9.59
CA GLY A 111 -1.31 -8.54 10.11
C GLY A 111 -1.58 -7.40 9.13
N GLY A 112 -0.62 -6.49 8.97
CA GLY A 112 -0.77 -5.27 8.18
C GLY A 112 -1.10 -5.53 6.71
N GLN A 113 -0.21 -6.22 5.98
CA GLN A 113 -0.42 -6.52 4.56
C GLN A 113 -1.61 -7.47 4.34
N GLY A 114 -1.90 -8.36 5.29
CA GLY A 114 -3.07 -9.24 5.20
C GLY A 114 -4.40 -8.54 5.34
N LEU A 115 -4.52 -7.60 6.28
CA LEU A 115 -5.70 -6.74 6.39
C LEU A 115 -5.86 -5.86 5.15
N ALA A 116 -4.78 -5.28 4.64
CA ALA A 116 -4.80 -4.51 3.39
C ALA A 116 -5.28 -5.38 2.21
N THR A 117 -4.75 -6.59 2.08
CA THR A 117 -5.15 -7.55 1.04
C THR A 117 -6.61 -8.00 1.17
N ALA A 118 -7.11 -8.17 2.40
CA ALA A 118 -8.52 -8.46 2.68
C ALA A 118 -9.42 -7.30 2.27
N ALA A 119 -9.03 -6.06 2.56
CA ALA A 119 -9.75 -4.85 2.17
C ALA A 119 -9.79 -4.71 0.65
N LEU A 120 -8.65 -4.87 -0.04
CA LEU A 120 -8.55 -4.77 -1.50
C LEU A 120 -9.54 -5.68 -2.25
N GLY A 121 -9.79 -6.88 -1.73
CA GLY A 121 -10.76 -7.82 -2.30
C GLY A 121 -12.22 -7.37 -2.19
N ARG A 122 -12.53 -6.46 -1.27
CA ARG A 122 -13.91 -6.02 -0.96
C ARG A 122 -14.22 -4.61 -1.48
N LEU A 123 -13.22 -3.87 -1.96
CA LEU A 123 -13.34 -2.45 -2.30
C LEU A 123 -13.43 -2.18 -3.81
N PRO A 124 -14.27 -1.20 -4.22
CA PRO A 124 -14.23 -0.62 -5.57
C PRO A 124 -12.81 -0.18 -5.97
N VAL A 125 -12.49 -0.16 -7.26
CA VAL A 125 -11.14 0.15 -7.77
C VAL A 125 -10.63 1.49 -7.25
N GLY A 126 -11.42 2.56 -7.32
CA GLY A 126 -11.03 3.88 -6.81
C GLY A 126 -10.78 3.91 -5.30
N ALA A 127 -11.62 3.26 -4.49
CA ALA A 127 -11.45 3.22 -3.03
C ALA A 127 -10.21 2.41 -2.61
N ALA A 128 -9.88 1.35 -3.36
CA ALA A 128 -8.68 0.55 -3.14
C ALA A 128 -7.39 1.36 -3.36
N SER A 129 -7.31 2.13 -4.45
CA SER A 129 -6.15 2.98 -4.74
C SER A 129 -5.90 4.04 -3.67
N LEU A 130 -6.97 4.58 -3.10
CA LEU A 130 -6.90 5.59 -2.05
C LEU A 130 -6.51 5.00 -0.68
N LEU A 131 -6.96 3.78 -0.38
CA LEU A 131 -6.52 3.06 0.82
C LEU A 131 -5.04 2.69 0.78
N LEU A 132 -4.43 2.60 -0.40
CA LEU A 132 -2.99 2.43 -0.51
C LEU A 132 -2.24 3.72 -0.15
N LEU A 133 -2.85 4.89 -0.39
CA LEU A 133 -2.27 6.19 0.00
C LEU A 133 -2.32 6.44 1.50
N ILE A 134 -3.12 5.69 2.27
CA ILE A 134 -3.11 5.82 3.73
C ILE A 134 -1.88 5.15 4.35
N GLN A 135 -1.30 4.15 3.69
CA GLN A 135 -0.11 3.45 4.18
C GLN A 135 1.06 4.41 4.43
N PRO A 136 1.48 5.28 3.49
CA PRO A 136 2.56 6.24 3.74
C PRO A 136 2.21 7.27 4.83
N VAL A 137 0.94 7.66 4.99
CA VAL A 137 0.50 8.55 6.07
C VAL A 137 0.65 7.88 7.42
N ILE A 138 0.22 6.62 7.54
CA ILE A 138 0.37 5.80 8.74
C ILE A 138 1.85 5.60 9.05
N THR A 139 2.67 5.24 8.05
CA THR A 139 4.11 5.08 8.21
C THR A 139 4.75 6.36 8.73
N ALA A 140 4.44 7.53 8.16
CA ALA A 140 4.97 8.81 8.64
C ALA A 140 4.52 9.12 10.09
N ALA A 141 3.26 8.82 10.43
CA ALA A 141 2.73 9.07 11.77
C ALA A 141 3.36 8.16 12.85
N PHE A 142 3.60 6.89 12.53
CA PHE A 142 4.27 5.95 13.44
C PHE A 142 5.79 6.08 13.44
N GLY A 143 6.38 6.58 12.36
CA GLY A 143 7.82 6.81 12.25
C GLY A 143 8.33 7.78 13.31
N TRP A 144 7.62 8.89 13.57
CA TRP A 144 8.05 9.88 14.56
C TRP A 144 8.31 9.30 15.97
N PRO A 145 7.35 8.63 16.64
CA PRO A 145 7.59 8.11 17.98
C PRO A 145 8.57 6.92 18.01
N ILE A 146 8.79 6.23 16.88
CA ILE A 146 9.65 5.04 16.80
C ILE A 146 11.11 5.44 16.50
N GLU A 147 11.31 6.29 15.50
CA GLU A 147 12.63 6.78 15.04
C GLU A 147 13.14 7.94 15.92
N GLY A 148 12.26 8.59 16.69
CA GLY A 148 12.60 9.71 17.56
C GLY A 148 12.82 11.04 16.83
N GLU A 149 12.62 11.08 15.51
CA GLU A 149 12.78 12.28 14.69
C GLU A 149 11.45 13.00 14.46
N MET A 150 11.38 14.28 14.82
CA MET A 150 10.19 15.10 14.60
C MET A 150 9.96 15.29 13.10
N PRO A 151 8.77 14.96 12.58
CA PRO A 151 8.48 15.11 11.17
C PRO A 151 8.51 16.60 10.82
N SER A 152 9.14 16.92 9.70
CA SER A 152 9.22 18.32 9.29
C SER A 152 7.86 18.86 8.87
N LEU A 153 7.72 20.19 8.88
CA LEU A 153 6.49 20.84 8.44
C LEU A 153 6.13 20.46 6.99
N VAL A 154 7.14 20.17 6.17
CA VAL A 154 7.00 19.73 4.78
C VAL A 154 6.41 18.32 4.72
N GLN A 155 6.90 17.39 5.54
CA GLN A 155 6.36 16.03 5.64
C GLN A 155 4.92 16.03 6.16
N VAL A 156 4.61 16.87 7.17
CA VAL A 156 3.25 17.06 7.67
C VAL A 156 2.33 17.59 6.57
N ALA A 157 2.76 18.59 5.80
CA ALA A 157 1.99 19.10 4.67
C ALA A 157 1.77 18.03 3.58
N GLY A 158 2.79 17.21 3.30
CA GLY A 158 2.70 16.08 2.38
C GLY A 158 1.65 15.04 2.82
N ALA A 159 1.67 14.66 4.10
CA ALA A 159 0.67 13.77 4.67
C ALA A 159 -0.75 14.34 4.61
N MET A 160 -0.92 15.64 4.88
CA MET A 160 -2.22 16.32 4.76
C MET A 160 -2.75 16.34 3.33
N LEU A 161 -1.88 16.51 2.32
CA LEU A 161 -2.26 16.44 0.91
C LEU A 161 -2.70 15.04 0.49
N LEU A 162 -2.05 13.99 1.01
CA LEU A 162 -2.50 12.60 0.78
C LEU A 162 -3.89 12.35 1.37
N LEU A 163 -4.17 12.88 2.56
CA LEU A 163 -5.51 12.81 3.17
C LEU A 163 -6.54 13.61 2.35
N ALA A 164 -6.17 14.79 1.84
CA ALA A 164 -7.03 15.59 0.96
C ALA A 164 -7.31 14.86 -0.38
N ALA A 165 -6.32 14.17 -0.94
CA ALA A 165 -6.49 13.33 -2.13
C ALA A 165 -7.54 12.21 -1.90
N LEU A 166 -7.49 11.56 -0.75
CA LEU A 166 -8.48 10.57 -0.31
C LEU A 166 -9.88 11.15 -0.21
N ALA A 167 -10.03 12.34 0.40
CA ALA A 167 -11.33 12.99 0.54
C ALA A 167 -11.92 13.44 -0.82
N THR A 168 -11.09 13.97 -1.72
CA THR A 168 -11.53 14.55 -3.01
C THR A 168 -11.89 13.50 -4.06
N ALA A 169 -11.23 12.34 -4.05
CA ALA A 169 -11.52 11.27 -4.99
C ALA A 169 -12.88 10.58 -4.74
N ASN A 170 -13.58 10.92 -3.64
CA ASN A 170 -14.94 10.51 -3.30
C ASN A 170 -15.20 9.00 -3.52
N PRO A 171 -14.64 8.12 -2.69
CA PRO A 171 -15.11 6.75 -2.65
C PRO A 171 -16.48 6.79 -1.95
N ALA A 172 -17.56 6.98 -2.72
CA ALA A 172 -18.88 6.65 -2.21
C ALA A 172 -18.91 5.13 -1.96
N VAL A 173 -18.41 4.70 -0.79
CA VAL A 173 -18.57 3.35 -0.26
C VAL A 173 -20.04 3.21 0.04
N ARG A 174 -20.85 2.91 -0.97
CA ARG A 174 -22.26 2.63 -0.78
C ARG A 174 -22.33 1.33 0.02
N PRO A 175 -22.86 1.35 1.26
CA PRO A 175 -22.91 0.14 2.06
C PRO A 175 -23.77 -0.91 1.36
N ALA A 176 -23.31 -2.16 1.32
CA ALA A 176 -23.99 -3.26 0.64
C ALA A 176 -25.41 -3.51 1.18
N TRP A 177 -25.71 -3.10 2.42
CA TRP A 177 -27.03 -3.23 3.04
C TRP A 177 -28.12 -2.34 2.41
N ARG A 178 -27.77 -1.34 1.58
CA ARG A 178 -28.76 -0.54 0.83
C ARG A 178 -29.35 -1.27 -0.40
N ARG A 179 -28.90 -2.49 -0.72
CA ARG A 179 -29.45 -3.28 -1.85
C ARG A 179 -30.66 -4.13 -1.48
N THR A 180 -30.93 -4.35 -0.20
CA THR A 180 -32.15 -5.01 0.27
C THR A 180 -33.16 -3.96 0.71
N GLY A 181 -33.74 -3.25 -0.25
CA GLY A 181 -35.04 -2.61 -0.01
C GLY A 181 -36.11 -3.71 0.09
N PRO A 182 -37.17 -3.56 0.91
CA PRO A 182 -38.25 -4.53 0.97
C PRO A 182 -38.80 -4.77 -0.45
N ALA A 183 -38.98 -6.03 -0.83
CA ALA A 183 -39.62 -6.39 -2.09
C ALA A 183 -40.95 -5.63 -2.20
N PRO A 184 -41.29 -5.03 -3.36
CA PRO A 184 -42.57 -4.37 -3.52
C PRO A 184 -43.66 -5.39 -3.22
N LEU A 185 -44.44 -5.11 -2.17
CA LEU A 185 -45.62 -5.90 -1.84
C LEU A 185 -46.50 -5.88 -3.08
N ALA A 186 -46.61 -7.02 -3.75
CA ALA A 186 -47.52 -7.19 -4.85
C ALA A 186 -48.92 -6.85 -4.34
N ALA A 187 -49.43 -5.70 -4.78
CA ALA A 187 -50.81 -5.32 -4.56
C ALA A 187 -51.68 -6.39 -5.24
N ARG A 188 -52.58 -6.94 -4.43
CA ARG A 188 -53.58 -7.94 -4.80
C ARG A 188 -54.55 -7.42 -5.85
#